data_AF-A0A348P238-F1
#
_entry.id   AF-A0A348P238-F1
#
_cell.length_a   1.000
_cell.length_b   1.000
_cell.length_c   1.000
_cell.angle_alpha   90.00
_cell.angle_beta   90.00
_cell.angle_gamma   90.00
#
_symmetry.space_group_name_H-M   'P 1'
#
loop_
_entity.id
_entity.type
_entity.pdbx_description
1 polymer ?
#
loop_
_entity_poly.entity_id
_entity_poly.type
_entity_poly.pdbx_seq_one_letter_code
_entity_poly.pdbx_strand_id
1 'polypeptide(L)'
;MKKFIAIVIALVMVAGIVALTACNSKTENKQGESSLKIVTTIFPEYDWVREVLGDKADSAQLTMLLDNGVDLHSYQPTVDDIAKISNCDVFIYVGGESDGWVGDALKNANNPNMKVINLLEVLGDKVKQEEMVEGMQEEEHEHEHEEIKEADIKDRSLSEFKGDWKSIYPNLINGDLDKYCEHKAEEKGETKEKIKDDLTAKWKCEASKISIIGNLISFTYSNGKVVSAEYKYAGYTAVKNDDGSIKGVRYQFETDSKDAPKYVQFNDHGHEPAEKVEHFHIYFGNESFDALTKSKTNPFFAPEALNAEEILEQLMHHSHEEKDEHVWLSL
;
A
#
# COMPACT_ATOMS: atom_id res chain seq x y z
N MET A 1 -88.06 31.43 -15.31
CA MET A 1 -86.71 31.67 -15.88
C MET A 1 -85.61 31.63 -14.83
N LYS A 2 -85.68 32.40 -13.72
CA LYS A 2 -84.64 32.40 -12.67
C LYS A 2 -84.34 31.03 -12.02
N LYS A 3 -85.36 30.18 -11.83
CA LYS A 3 -85.19 28.82 -11.27
C LYS A 3 -84.52 27.83 -12.23
N PHE A 4 -84.70 27.99 -13.54
CA PHE A 4 -84.04 27.16 -14.55
C PHE A 4 -82.56 27.53 -14.71
N ILE A 5 -82.24 28.82 -14.61
CA ILE A 5 -80.86 29.31 -14.64
C ILE A 5 -80.08 28.77 -13.43
N ALA A 6 -80.68 28.73 -12.24
CA ALA A 6 -80.03 28.18 -11.05
C ALA A 6 -79.72 26.68 -11.16
N ILE A 7 -80.61 25.90 -11.79
CA ILE A 7 -80.41 24.46 -11.99
C ILE A 7 -79.31 24.18 -13.03
N VAL A 8 -79.25 24.98 -14.10
CA VAL A 8 -78.20 24.86 -15.12
C VAL A 8 -76.84 25.25 -14.55
N ILE A 9 -76.76 26.29 -13.71
CA ILE A 9 -75.51 26.69 -13.04
C ILE A 9 -75.05 25.61 -12.04
N ALA A 10 -75.99 25.00 -11.30
CA ALA A 10 -75.67 23.89 -10.39
C ALA A 10 -75.16 22.65 -11.14
N LEU A 11 -75.75 22.32 -12.29
CA LEU A 11 -75.29 21.21 -13.14
C LEU A 11 -73.91 21.46 -13.76
N VAL A 12 -73.61 22.69 -14.15
CA VAL A 12 -72.28 23.07 -14.68
C VAL A 12 -71.22 23.06 -13.56
N MET A 13 -71.57 23.46 -12.34
CA MET A 13 -70.66 23.35 -11.18
C MET A 13 -70.38 21.89 -10.79
N VAL A 14 -71.39 21.01 -10.82
CA VAL A 14 -71.19 19.58 -10.53
C VAL A 14 -70.37 18.91 -11.64
N ALA A 15 -70.59 19.26 -12.92
CA ALA A 15 -69.76 18.77 -14.02
C ALA A 15 -68.31 19.27 -13.95
N GLY A 16 -68.09 20.51 -13.48
CA GLY A 16 -66.75 21.06 -13.24
C GLY A 16 -65.99 20.38 -12.09
N ILE A 17 -66.69 19.95 -11.04
CA ILE A 17 -66.10 19.20 -9.92
C ILE A 17 -65.70 17.78 -10.34
N VAL A 18 -66.48 17.11 -11.21
CA VAL A 18 -66.13 15.78 -11.74
C VAL A 18 -64.97 15.85 -12.75
N ALA A 19 -64.84 16.95 -13.50
CA ALA A 19 -63.73 17.19 -14.41
C ALA A 19 -62.39 17.49 -13.70
N LEU A 20 -62.41 18.01 -12.46
CA LEU A 20 -61.21 18.25 -11.66
C LEU A 20 -60.67 17.01 -10.95
N THR A 21 -61.46 15.94 -10.82
CA THR A 21 -60.99 14.63 -10.33
C THR A 21 -60.42 13.71 -11.43
N ALA A 22 -60.51 14.12 -12.70
CA ALA A 22 -60.06 13.31 -13.85
C ALA A 22 -58.60 13.56 -14.27
N CYS A 23 -57.92 14.54 -13.67
CA CYS A 23 -56.46 14.68 -13.70
C CYS A 23 -55.84 14.18 -12.38
N ASN A 24 -56.38 13.12 -11.80
CA ASN A 24 -55.52 12.15 -11.13
C ASN A 24 -55.25 11.06 -12.17
N SER A 25 -54.41 11.40 -13.16
CA SER A 25 -53.61 10.36 -13.79
C SER A 25 -53.08 9.55 -12.62
N LYS A 26 -53.40 8.26 -12.59
CA LYS A 26 -52.68 7.33 -11.77
C LYS A 26 -51.20 7.58 -12.11
N THR A 27 -50.54 8.40 -11.31
CA THR A 27 -49.19 8.11 -10.91
C THR A 27 -49.38 6.76 -10.24
N GLU A 28 -49.29 5.72 -11.05
CA GLU A 28 -48.86 4.44 -10.56
C GLU A 28 -47.66 4.78 -9.71
N ASN A 29 -47.88 4.78 -8.40
CA ASN A 29 -46.82 4.59 -7.47
C ASN A 29 -46.23 3.26 -7.92
N LYS A 30 -45.19 3.32 -8.76
CA LYS A 30 -44.29 2.21 -9.04
C LYS A 30 -43.55 1.93 -7.75
N GLN A 31 -44.29 1.50 -6.74
CA GLN A 31 -43.77 0.82 -5.58
C GLN A 31 -43.51 -0.60 -6.08
N GLY A 32 -42.33 -0.79 -6.67
CA GLY A 32 -41.93 -2.07 -7.26
C GLY A 32 -40.87 -2.05 -8.34
N GLU A 33 -40.36 -0.89 -8.80
CA GLU A 33 -39.04 -0.87 -9.46
C GLU A 33 -38.00 -0.62 -8.37
N SER A 34 -37.19 -1.63 -8.07
CA SER A 34 -36.02 -1.49 -7.20
C SER A 34 -35.17 -0.33 -7.73
N SER A 35 -35.14 0.80 -7.03
CA SER A 35 -34.29 1.94 -7.37
C SER A 35 -32.85 1.46 -7.40
N LEU A 36 -32.19 1.61 -8.55
CA LEU A 36 -30.80 1.20 -8.74
C LEU A 36 -29.92 1.86 -7.68
N LYS A 37 -29.22 1.06 -6.88
CA LYS A 37 -28.34 1.55 -5.81
C LYS A 37 -26.92 1.64 -6.32
N ILE A 38 -26.40 2.86 -6.38
CA ILE A 38 -25.04 3.13 -6.86
C ILE A 38 -24.25 3.77 -5.73
N VAL A 39 -23.09 3.21 -5.43
CA VAL A 39 -22.15 3.75 -4.46
C VAL A 39 -20.89 4.19 -5.19
N THR A 40 -20.41 5.40 -4.91
CA THR A 40 -19.12 5.92 -5.39
C THR A 40 -18.24 6.30 -4.21
N THR A 41 -16.91 6.25 -4.34
CA THR A 41 -16.03 6.67 -3.25
C THR A 41 -15.97 8.19 -3.17
N ILE A 42 -15.79 8.87 -4.30
CA ILE A 42 -15.50 10.31 -4.34
C ILE A 42 -16.35 11.09 -5.37
N PHE A 43 -16.17 12.42 -5.39
CA PHE A 43 -17.00 13.34 -6.15
C PHE A 43 -16.91 13.18 -7.67
N PRO A 44 -15.75 12.98 -8.31
CA PRO A 44 -15.70 12.84 -9.78
C PRO A 44 -16.54 11.67 -10.30
N GLU A 45 -16.49 10.52 -9.64
CA GLU A 45 -17.33 9.37 -9.98
C GLU A 45 -18.81 9.69 -9.78
N TYR A 46 -19.15 10.30 -8.64
CA TYR A 46 -20.51 10.69 -8.31
C TYR A 46 -21.07 11.61 -9.40
N ASP A 47 -20.30 12.62 -9.82
CA ASP A 47 -20.69 13.58 -10.83
C ASP A 47 -20.86 12.92 -12.20
N TRP A 48 -19.92 12.07 -12.61
CA TRP A 48 -20.03 11.31 -13.85
C TRP A 48 -21.25 10.40 -13.88
N VAL A 49 -21.52 9.68 -12.79
CA VAL A 49 -22.70 8.80 -12.69
C VAL A 49 -23.97 9.63 -12.79
N ARG A 50 -24.03 10.77 -12.09
CA ARG A 50 -25.18 11.67 -12.16
C ARG A 50 -25.43 12.17 -13.58
N GLU A 51 -24.37 12.55 -14.30
CA GLU A 51 -24.46 13.01 -15.70
C GLU A 51 -24.90 11.87 -16.63
N VAL A 52 -24.38 10.65 -16.45
CA VAL A 52 -24.78 9.46 -17.21
C VAL A 52 -26.24 9.09 -16.97
N LEU A 53 -26.74 9.25 -15.74
CA LEU A 53 -28.14 9.00 -15.40
C LEU A 53 -29.10 10.05 -15.98
N GLY A 54 -28.64 11.29 -16.16
CA GLY A 54 -29.43 12.39 -16.70
C GLY A 54 -30.76 12.57 -15.96
N ASP A 55 -31.87 12.64 -16.70
CA ASP A 55 -33.23 12.80 -16.14
C ASP A 55 -33.66 11.67 -15.18
N LYS A 56 -32.92 10.56 -15.12
CA LYS A 56 -33.19 9.43 -14.22
C LYS A 56 -32.39 9.47 -12.92
N ALA A 57 -31.54 10.47 -12.71
CA ALA A 57 -30.73 10.58 -11.51
C ALA A 57 -31.58 10.50 -10.23
N ASP A 58 -32.73 11.17 -10.22
CA ASP A 58 -33.68 11.17 -9.08
C ASP A 58 -34.37 9.81 -8.84
N SER A 59 -34.31 8.89 -9.81
CA SER A 59 -34.87 7.54 -9.71
C SER A 59 -33.86 6.48 -9.24
N ALA A 60 -32.57 6.85 -9.16
CA ALA A 60 -31.51 6.01 -8.64
C ALA A 60 -31.10 6.46 -7.23
N GLN A 61 -30.69 5.51 -6.39
CA GLN A 61 -30.09 5.82 -5.10
C GLN A 61 -28.58 5.97 -5.29
N LEU A 62 -28.12 7.16 -5.65
CA LEU A 62 -26.70 7.48 -5.81
C LEU A 62 -26.12 8.00 -4.48
N THR A 63 -25.12 7.29 -3.95
CA THR A 63 -24.46 7.60 -2.67
C THR A 63 -22.97 7.77 -2.90
N MET A 64 -22.40 8.89 -2.44
CA MET A 64 -20.95 9.10 -2.35
C MET A 64 -20.51 8.80 -0.91
N LEU A 65 -19.41 8.07 -0.73
CA LEU A 65 -18.92 7.67 0.59
C LEU A 65 -18.14 8.79 1.27
N LEU A 66 -17.13 9.36 0.59
CA LEU A 66 -16.33 10.45 1.13
C LEU A 66 -17.10 11.76 0.97
N ASP A 67 -17.55 12.31 2.09
CA ASP A 67 -18.20 13.62 2.14
C ASP A 67 -17.18 14.76 2.30
N ASN A 68 -17.69 15.99 2.35
CA ASN A 68 -16.84 17.18 2.34
C ASN A 68 -15.96 17.25 3.59
N GLY A 69 -14.64 17.22 3.39
CA GLY A 69 -13.65 17.41 4.45
C GLY A 69 -13.02 16.12 4.97
N VAL A 70 -13.34 14.98 4.36
CA VAL A 70 -12.64 13.71 4.59
C VAL A 70 -11.50 13.59 3.58
N ASP A 71 -10.30 13.39 4.11
CA ASP A 71 -9.12 13.13 3.30
C ASP A 71 -9.18 11.69 2.76
N LEU A 72 -8.94 11.53 1.46
CA LEU A 72 -9.01 10.23 0.79
C LEU A 72 -7.87 9.30 1.23
N HIS A 73 -6.69 9.85 1.48
CA HIS A 73 -5.47 9.10 1.79
C HIS A 73 -5.52 8.43 3.17
N SER A 74 -6.34 8.96 4.08
CA SER A 74 -6.56 8.42 5.43
C SER A 74 -7.96 7.84 5.65
N TYR A 75 -8.75 7.70 4.58
CA TYR A 75 -10.12 7.24 4.70
C TYR A 75 -10.19 5.76 5.08
N GLN A 76 -10.87 5.47 6.19
CA GLN A 76 -11.26 4.12 6.57
C GLN A 76 -12.79 4.00 6.52
N PRO A 77 -13.36 3.05 5.75
CA PRO A 77 -14.80 2.87 5.67
C PRO A 77 -15.41 2.54 7.03
N THR A 78 -16.55 3.15 7.34
CA THR A 78 -17.35 2.78 8.51
C THR A 78 -18.14 1.49 8.26
N VAL A 79 -18.68 0.90 9.33
CA VAL A 79 -19.59 -0.26 9.21
C VAL A 79 -20.80 0.08 8.33
N ASP A 80 -21.29 1.31 8.39
CA ASP A 80 -22.41 1.77 7.55
C ASP A 80 -22.00 1.86 6.08
N ASP A 81 -20.77 2.25 5.78
CA ASP A 81 -20.27 2.31 4.40
C ASP A 81 -20.10 0.92 3.80
N ILE A 82 -19.54 -0.03 4.56
CA ILE A 82 -19.47 -1.43 4.17
C ILE A 82 -20.88 -2.00 3.94
N ALA A 83 -21.86 -1.63 4.77
CA ALA A 83 -23.24 -2.04 4.58
C ALA A 83 -23.88 -1.43 3.32
N LYS A 84 -23.57 -0.18 2.96
CA LYS A 84 -24.02 0.44 1.70
C LYS A 84 -23.42 -0.29 0.50
N ILE A 85 -22.11 -0.54 0.51
CA ILE A 85 -21.40 -1.27 -0.55
C ILE A 85 -21.98 -2.68 -0.70
N SER A 86 -22.08 -3.44 0.39
CA SER A 86 -22.56 -4.83 0.39
C SER A 86 -23.98 -5.01 -0.19
N ASN A 87 -24.80 -3.96 -0.12
CA ASN A 87 -26.20 -3.96 -0.57
C ASN A 87 -26.46 -3.18 -1.87
N CYS A 88 -25.43 -2.61 -2.50
CA CYS A 88 -25.60 -1.83 -3.73
C CYS A 88 -25.65 -2.71 -4.98
N ASP A 89 -26.12 -2.15 -6.08
CA ASP A 89 -26.15 -2.80 -7.39
C ASP A 89 -24.89 -2.48 -8.21
N VAL A 90 -24.34 -1.28 -8.04
CA VAL A 90 -23.12 -0.81 -8.69
C VAL A 90 -22.24 -0.10 -7.67
N PHE A 91 -20.98 -0.51 -7.57
CA PHE A 91 -19.95 0.15 -6.77
C PHE A 91 -18.84 0.63 -7.71
N ILE A 92 -18.52 1.93 -7.66
CA ILE A 92 -17.51 2.58 -8.49
C ILE A 92 -16.51 3.25 -7.57
N TYR A 93 -15.22 3.05 -7.83
CA TYR A 93 -14.14 3.58 -7.00
C TYR A 93 -12.90 3.82 -7.87
N VAL A 94 -11.96 4.64 -7.40
CA VAL A 94 -10.75 5.00 -8.13
C VAL A 94 -9.89 3.76 -8.33
N GLY A 95 -9.66 3.02 -7.24
CA GLY A 95 -8.68 1.94 -7.18
C GLY A 95 -7.34 2.42 -6.64
N GLY A 96 -6.29 1.61 -6.83
CA GLY A 96 -4.95 1.93 -6.34
C GLY A 96 -4.89 1.92 -4.81
N GLU A 97 -3.90 2.60 -4.25
CA GLU A 97 -3.65 2.61 -2.81
C GLU A 97 -4.76 3.32 -2.03
N SER A 98 -5.26 4.44 -2.55
CA SER A 98 -6.33 5.24 -1.93
C SER A 98 -7.61 4.44 -1.61
N ASP A 99 -7.84 3.35 -2.35
CA ASP A 99 -8.99 2.46 -2.18
C ASP A 99 -8.58 1.02 -1.78
N GLY A 100 -7.38 0.81 -1.23
CA GLY A 100 -6.88 -0.53 -0.85
C GLY A 100 -7.82 -1.30 0.11
N TRP A 101 -8.59 -0.57 0.92
CA TRP A 101 -9.61 -1.11 1.82
C TRP A 101 -10.80 -1.78 1.11
N VAL A 102 -11.03 -1.51 -0.18
CA VAL A 102 -12.17 -2.02 -0.95
C VAL A 102 -12.18 -3.54 -1.01
N GLY A 103 -11.01 -4.18 -1.12
CA GLY A 103 -10.89 -5.63 -1.15
C GLY A 103 -11.53 -6.30 0.07
N ASP A 104 -11.32 -5.71 1.25
CA ASP A 104 -11.91 -6.20 2.50
C ASP A 104 -13.41 -5.91 2.59
N ALA A 105 -13.85 -4.73 2.14
CA ALA A 105 -15.27 -4.37 2.11
C ALA A 105 -16.09 -5.34 1.24
N LEU A 106 -15.51 -5.85 0.15
CA LEU A 106 -16.18 -6.75 -0.79
C LEU A 106 -16.25 -8.22 -0.34
N LYS A 107 -15.39 -8.68 0.59
CA LYS A 107 -15.36 -10.08 1.07
C LYS A 107 -16.71 -10.57 1.61
N ASN A 108 -17.54 -9.67 2.13
CA ASN A 108 -18.85 -9.96 2.73
C ASN A 108 -20.01 -9.29 1.97
N ALA A 109 -19.85 -9.03 0.67
CA ALA A 109 -20.91 -8.44 -0.15
C ALA A 109 -22.10 -9.40 -0.26
N ASN A 110 -23.30 -8.91 0.06
CA ASN A 110 -24.53 -9.71 0.06
C ASN A 110 -25.20 -9.79 -1.32
N ASN A 111 -24.76 -8.96 -2.29
CA ASN A 111 -25.26 -8.95 -3.65
C ASN A 111 -24.31 -9.67 -4.63
N PRO A 112 -24.57 -10.93 -5.00
CA PRO A 112 -23.71 -11.67 -5.94
C PRO A 112 -23.75 -11.13 -7.37
N ASN A 113 -24.70 -10.24 -7.70
CA ASN A 113 -24.85 -9.64 -9.02
C ASN A 113 -24.31 -8.20 -9.07
N MET A 114 -23.71 -7.70 -7.98
CA MET A 114 -23.14 -6.36 -7.91
C MET A 114 -22.11 -6.15 -9.02
N LYS A 115 -22.15 -4.96 -9.63
CA LYS A 115 -21.12 -4.52 -10.58
C LYS A 115 -20.11 -3.65 -9.86
N VAL A 116 -18.88 -4.12 -9.82
CA VAL A 116 -17.75 -3.41 -9.22
C VAL A 116 -16.91 -2.83 -10.36
N ILE A 117 -16.66 -1.53 -10.33
CA ILE A 117 -15.89 -0.80 -11.35
C ILE A 117 -14.74 -0.09 -10.65
N ASN A 118 -13.53 -0.58 -10.90
CA ASN A 118 -12.29 0.08 -10.53
C ASN A 118 -11.84 0.96 -11.71
N LEU A 119 -11.72 2.27 -11.50
CA LEU A 119 -11.39 3.19 -12.59
C LEU A 119 -9.96 2.99 -13.11
N LEU A 120 -8.99 2.71 -12.25
CA LEU A 120 -7.61 2.43 -12.66
C LEU A 120 -7.51 1.14 -13.49
N GLU A 121 -8.23 0.08 -13.10
CA GLU A 121 -8.32 -1.14 -13.93
C GLU A 121 -8.97 -0.86 -15.29
N VAL A 122 -9.98 0.02 -15.34
CA VAL A 122 -10.63 0.41 -16.60
C VAL A 122 -9.68 1.20 -17.51
N LEU A 123 -8.78 1.99 -16.93
CA LEU A 123 -7.79 2.77 -17.67
C LEU A 123 -6.65 1.89 -18.22
N GLY A 124 -6.26 0.84 -17.51
CA GLY A 124 -5.21 -0.10 -17.92
C GLY A 124 -3.91 0.63 -18.31
N ASP A 125 -3.37 0.34 -19.49
CA ASP A 125 -2.11 0.94 -19.98
C ASP A 125 -2.14 2.47 -20.18
N LYS A 126 -3.29 3.12 -20.00
CA LYS A 126 -3.45 4.58 -20.12
C LYS A 126 -3.29 5.31 -18.80
N VAL A 127 -3.17 4.59 -17.69
CA VAL A 127 -2.80 5.19 -16.40
C VAL A 127 -1.45 5.88 -16.58
N LYS A 128 -1.39 7.14 -16.14
CA LYS A 128 -0.16 7.93 -16.13
C LYS A 128 0.32 8.02 -14.70
N GLN A 129 1.62 7.90 -14.52
CA GLN A 129 2.26 8.18 -13.24
C GLN A 129 2.12 9.65 -12.90
N GLU A 130 2.08 9.92 -11.60
CA GLU A 130 2.12 11.28 -11.08
C GLU A 130 3.37 12.00 -11.57
N GLU A 131 3.23 13.27 -11.93
CA GLU A 131 4.37 14.14 -12.23
C GLU A 131 4.56 15.08 -11.04
N MET A 132 5.66 14.93 -10.32
CA MET A 132 6.03 15.84 -9.25
C MET A 132 6.12 17.28 -9.77
N VAL A 133 5.31 18.17 -9.17
CA VAL A 133 5.32 19.61 -9.46
C VAL A 133 5.70 20.39 -8.21
N GLU A 134 6.38 21.53 -8.42
CA GLU A 134 6.87 22.41 -7.36
C GLU A 134 5.71 22.84 -6.44
N GLY A 135 5.68 22.31 -5.21
CA GLY A 135 4.65 22.60 -4.20
C GLY A 135 3.80 21.42 -3.70
N MET A 136 4.01 20.19 -4.22
CA MET A 136 3.48 18.97 -3.60
C MET A 136 4.16 18.69 -2.25
N GLN A 137 3.37 18.27 -1.24
CA GLN A 137 3.91 17.74 0.01
C GLN A 137 4.45 16.34 -0.29
N GLU A 138 5.74 16.10 -0.01
CA GLU A 138 6.33 14.76 -0.03
C GLU A 138 5.57 13.89 0.99
N GLU A 139 4.96 12.81 0.53
CA GLU A 139 4.63 11.71 1.44
C GLU A 139 5.96 11.09 1.89
N GLU A 140 6.23 11.08 3.19
CA GLU A 140 7.46 10.52 3.78
C GLU A 140 7.49 8.98 3.67
N HIS A 141 7.19 8.39 2.51
CA HIS A 141 7.31 6.94 2.29
C HIS A 141 7.58 6.58 0.82
N GLU A 142 8.56 7.22 0.19
CA GLU A 142 9.11 6.71 -1.09
C GLU A 142 10.61 6.46 -0.97
N HIS A 143 10.99 5.19 -1.15
CA HIS A 143 12.35 4.84 -1.53
C HIS A 143 12.53 5.11 -3.03
N GLU A 144 12.46 6.38 -3.42
CA GLU A 144 12.96 6.77 -4.74
C GLU A 144 14.44 6.38 -4.82
N HIS A 145 14.78 5.64 -5.87
CA HIS A 145 16.17 5.38 -6.26
C HIS A 145 16.80 6.68 -6.81
N GLU A 146 16.85 7.74 -6.00
CA GLU A 146 17.71 8.87 -6.31
C GLU A 146 19.14 8.37 -6.42
N GLU A 147 19.83 8.80 -7.49
CA GLU A 147 21.22 8.43 -7.71
C GLU A 147 22.07 8.98 -6.56
N ILE A 148 22.48 8.11 -5.64
CA ILE A 148 23.29 8.48 -4.47
C ILE A 148 24.59 9.12 -4.94
N LYS A 149 24.82 10.39 -4.56
CA LYS A 149 26.10 11.08 -4.81
C LYS A 149 26.97 11.00 -3.58
N GLU A 150 28.30 11.00 -3.77
CA GLU A 150 29.25 10.93 -2.65
C GLU A 150 29.08 12.07 -1.63
N ALA A 151 28.59 13.24 -2.07
CA ALA A 151 28.38 14.41 -1.22
C ALA A 151 27.17 14.27 -0.27
N ASP A 152 26.23 13.40 -0.62
CA ASP A 152 24.96 13.21 0.08
C ASP A 152 25.09 12.16 1.18
N ILE A 153 26.15 11.33 1.14
CA ILE A 153 26.40 10.32 2.17
C ILE A 153 26.83 11.00 3.48
N LYS A 154 26.11 10.71 4.55
CA LYS A 154 26.40 11.18 5.91
C LYS A 154 26.79 10.02 6.82
N ASP A 155 27.62 10.33 7.81
CA ASP A 155 27.94 9.41 8.90
C ASP A 155 26.68 9.05 9.69
N ARG A 156 26.62 7.81 10.18
CA ARG A 156 25.50 7.28 10.97
C ARG A 156 25.97 6.60 12.24
N SER A 157 25.13 6.63 13.25
CA SER A 157 25.37 6.02 14.56
C SER A 157 24.82 4.59 14.63
N LEU A 158 25.47 3.72 15.40
CA LEU A 158 24.96 2.37 15.66
C LEU A 158 23.58 2.38 16.33
N SER A 159 23.28 3.45 17.09
CA SER A 159 21.99 3.62 17.76
C SER A 159 20.80 3.72 16.81
N GLU A 160 21.02 4.08 15.54
CA GLU A 160 19.95 4.11 14.52
C GLU A 160 19.46 2.70 14.18
N PHE A 161 20.35 1.70 14.29
CA PHE A 161 20.02 0.28 14.08
C PHE A 161 19.47 -0.40 15.37
N LYS A 162 19.13 0.38 16.40
CA LYS A 162 18.63 -0.15 17.68
C LYS A 162 17.39 -1.01 17.47
N GLY A 163 17.42 -2.22 18.04
CA GLY A 163 16.28 -3.13 17.97
C GLY A 163 16.70 -4.58 18.12
N ASP A 164 15.69 -5.44 18.13
CA ASP A 164 15.86 -6.89 18.02
C ASP A 164 15.49 -7.31 16.60
N TRP A 165 16.39 -8.07 15.97
CA TRP A 165 16.35 -8.40 14.56
C TRP A 165 16.52 -9.89 14.36
N LYS A 166 15.84 -10.45 13.37
CA LYS A 166 15.97 -11.85 12.98
C LYS A 166 16.34 -12.00 11.52
N SER A 167 17.13 -13.03 11.24
CA SER A 167 17.38 -13.43 9.87
C SER A 167 16.09 -13.95 9.26
N ILE A 168 15.78 -13.51 8.03
CA ILE A 168 14.64 -14.06 7.27
C ILE A 168 14.99 -15.33 6.51
N TYR A 169 16.26 -15.78 6.57
CA TYR A 169 16.71 -17.00 5.93
C TYR A 169 15.87 -18.24 6.30
N PRO A 170 15.46 -18.47 7.56
CA PRO A 170 14.56 -19.56 7.91
C PRO A 170 13.21 -19.51 7.19
N ASN A 171 12.63 -18.31 6.99
CA ASN A 171 11.37 -18.10 6.25
C ASN A 171 11.50 -18.42 4.75
N LEU A 172 12.70 -18.25 4.19
CA LEU A 172 12.96 -18.68 2.82
C LEU A 172 12.99 -20.21 2.72
N ILE A 173 13.68 -20.87 3.65
CA ILE A 173 13.91 -22.32 3.60
C ILE A 173 12.65 -23.12 3.92
N ASN A 174 11.83 -22.68 4.87
CA ASN A 174 10.59 -23.37 5.24
C ASN A 174 9.44 -23.17 4.24
N GLY A 175 9.61 -22.26 3.25
CA GLY A 175 8.64 -21.99 2.20
C GLY A 175 7.69 -20.82 2.47
N ASP A 176 7.84 -20.11 3.60
CA ASP A 176 6.98 -18.95 3.90
C ASP A 176 7.12 -17.85 2.83
N LEU A 177 8.30 -17.72 2.21
CA LEU A 177 8.61 -16.72 1.17
C LEU A 177 8.48 -17.26 -0.26
N ASP A 178 7.74 -18.35 -0.45
CA ASP A 178 7.56 -18.97 -1.77
C ASP A 178 6.85 -18.03 -2.77
N LYS A 179 5.86 -17.24 -2.30
CA LYS A 179 5.18 -16.23 -3.12
C LYS A 179 6.13 -15.14 -3.63
N TYR A 180 7.03 -14.68 -2.77
CA TYR A 180 8.07 -13.73 -3.17
C TYR A 180 9.03 -14.33 -4.21
N CYS A 181 9.41 -15.61 -4.05
CA CYS A 181 10.22 -16.31 -5.05
C CYS A 181 9.52 -16.43 -6.41
N GLU A 182 8.20 -16.69 -6.40
CA GLU A 182 7.37 -16.76 -7.62
C GLU A 182 7.31 -15.41 -8.31
N HIS A 183 7.01 -14.33 -7.57
CA HIS A 183 6.97 -12.98 -8.10
C HIS A 183 8.32 -12.56 -8.72
N LYS A 184 9.43 -12.76 -8.00
CA LYS A 184 10.77 -12.48 -8.53
C LYS A 184 11.18 -13.37 -9.72
N ALA A 185 10.59 -14.56 -9.85
CA ALA A 185 10.82 -15.43 -10.98
C ALA A 185 10.11 -14.90 -12.24
N GLU A 186 8.88 -14.41 -12.09
CA GLU A 186 8.13 -13.75 -13.17
C GLU A 186 8.83 -12.48 -13.66
N GLU A 187 9.24 -11.58 -12.76
CA GLU A 187 9.99 -10.37 -13.11
C GLU A 187 11.26 -10.65 -13.93
N LYS A 188 11.99 -11.70 -13.57
CA LYS A 188 13.29 -12.04 -14.17
C LYS A 188 13.20 -13.00 -15.34
N GLY A 189 12.02 -13.55 -15.63
CA GLY A 189 11.85 -14.63 -16.60
C GLY A 189 12.63 -15.90 -16.24
N GLU A 190 12.73 -16.21 -14.95
CA GLU A 190 13.45 -17.38 -14.39
C GLU A 190 12.47 -18.34 -13.69
N THR A 191 12.95 -19.45 -13.12
CA THR A 191 12.10 -20.35 -12.31
C THR A 191 12.16 -19.99 -10.83
N LYS A 192 11.06 -20.27 -10.11
CA LYS A 192 10.97 -20.14 -8.65
C LYS A 192 12.14 -20.83 -7.94
N GLU A 193 12.49 -22.05 -8.37
CA GLU A 193 13.57 -22.84 -7.78
C GLU A 193 14.92 -22.12 -7.92
N LYS A 194 15.19 -21.54 -9.10
CA LYS A 194 16.43 -20.81 -9.33
C LYS A 194 16.51 -19.53 -8.52
N ILE A 195 15.41 -18.78 -8.41
CA ILE A 195 15.33 -17.62 -7.51
C ILE A 195 15.56 -18.03 -6.06
N LYS A 196 14.90 -19.11 -5.61
CA LYS A 196 15.04 -19.63 -4.25
C LYS A 196 16.47 -20.09 -3.96
N ASP A 197 17.14 -20.74 -4.91
CA ASP A 197 18.54 -21.16 -4.79
C ASP A 197 19.49 -19.95 -4.69
N ASP A 198 19.27 -18.93 -5.54
CA ASP A 198 20.05 -17.69 -5.51
C ASP A 198 19.89 -16.93 -4.19
N LEU A 199 18.64 -16.79 -3.71
CA LEU A 199 18.34 -16.16 -2.43
C LEU A 199 18.90 -17.00 -1.26
N THR A 200 18.85 -18.32 -1.37
CA THR A 200 19.42 -19.23 -0.36
C THR A 200 20.93 -19.05 -0.25
N ALA A 201 21.64 -18.91 -1.38
CA ALA A 201 23.07 -18.65 -1.38
C ALA A 201 23.41 -17.25 -0.83
N LYS A 202 22.57 -16.24 -1.13
CA LYS A 202 22.78 -14.86 -0.71
C LYS A 202 22.45 -14.64 0.76
N TRP A 203 21.26 -15.02 1.22
CA TRP A 203 20.74 -14.67 2.55
C TRP A 203 21.23 -15.57 3.67
N LYS A 204 22.00 -16.62 3.35
CA LYS A 204 22.60 -17.51 4.33
C LYS A 204 23.45 -16.72 5.34
N CYS A 205 23.15 -16.91 6.61
CA CYS A 205 23.87 -16.29 7.72
C CYS A 205 24.07 -17.32 8.84
N GLU A 206 25.19 -17.22 9.57
CA GLU A 206 25.42 -18.03 10.77
C GLU A 206 24.66 -17.49 11.99
N ALA A 207 24.44 -16.18 12.03
CA ALA A 207 23.62 -15.54 13.05
C ALA A 207 22.13 -15.68 12.69
N SER A 208 21.33 -16.11 13.65
CA SER A 208 19.88 -16.20 13.54
C SER A 208 19.19 -14.94 14.08
N LYS A 209 19.78 -14.28 15.09
CA LYS A 209 19.28 -13.02 15.66
C LYS A 209 20.39 -12.04 15.95
N ILE A 210 20.07 -10.75 15.85
CA ILE A 210 20.93 -9.63 16.23
C ILE A 210 20.14 -8.71 17.16
N SER A 211 20.73 -8.32 18.29
CA SER A 211 20.15 -7.30 19.18
C SER A 211 21.12 -6.14 19.33
N ILE A 212 20.62 -4.92 19.15
CA ILE A 212 21.42 -3.70 19.15
C ILE A 212 20.88 -2.75 20.21
N ILE A 213 21.71 -2.42 21.20
CA ILE A 213 21.38 -1.52 22.31
C ILE A 213 22.55 -0.56 22.53
N GLY A 214 22.37 0.71 22.18
CA GLY A 214 23.44 1.69 22.22
C GLY A 214 24.58 1.26 21.29
N ASN A 215 25.78 1.05 21.84
CA ASN A 215 26.93 0.58 21.07
C ASN A 215 27.15 -0.95 21.14
N LEU A 216 26.28 -1.68 21.84
CA LEU A 216 26.39 -3.12 22.00
C LEU A 216 25.68 -3.83 20.86
N ILE A 217 26.38 -4.71 20.16
CA ILE A 217 25.77 -5.68 19.23
C ILE A 217 25.87 -7.07 19.86
N SER A 218 24.74 -7.78 19.92
CA SER A 218 24.67 -9.16 20.37
C SER A 218 24.27 -10.07 19.22
N PHE A 219 25.12 -11.04 18.88
CA PHE A 219 24.88 -12.05 17.86
C PHE A 219 24.41 -13.33 18.52
N THR A 220 23.23 -13.81 18.14
CA THR A 220 22.75 -15.15 18.49
C THR A 220 22.92 -16.05 17.28
N TYR A 221 23.66 -17.14 17.44
CA TYR A 221 23.89 -18.12 16.39
C TYR A 221 22.86 -19.24 16.42
N SER A 222 22.70 -19.96 15.31
CA SER A 222 21.73 -21.07 15.18
C SER A 222 21.94 -22.21 16.19
N ASN A 223 23.12 -22.33 16.81
CA ASN A 223 23.41 -23.30 17.87
C ASN A 223 23.06 -22.79 19.28
N GLY A 224 22.47 -21.60 19.41
CA GLY A 224 22.13 -20.97 20.68
C GLY A 224 23.29 -20.22 21.36
N LYS A 225 24.50 -20.24 20.79
CA LYS A 225 25.60 -19.41 21.29
C LYS A 225 25.25 -17.93 21.11
N VAL A 226 25.49 -17.14 22.15
CA VAL A 226 25.38 -15.68 22.09
C VAL A 226 26.76 -15.08 22.32
N VAL A 227 27.15 -14.11 21.50
CA VAL A 227 28.35 -13.29 21.72
C VAL A 227 27.97 -11.82 21.60
N SER A 228 28.56 -10.99 22.44
CA SER A 228 28.26 -9.56 22.46
C SER A 228 29.53 -8.74 22.61
N ALA A 229 29.57 -7.58 21.97
CA ALA A 229 30.66 -6.63 22.14
C ALA A 229 30.18 -5.20 21.89
N GLU A 230 30.87 -4.24 22.49
CA GLU A 230 30.72 -2.84 22.12
C GLU A 230 31.51 -2.56 20.84
N TYR A 231 30.86 -1.84 19.93
CA TYR A 231 31.44 -1.46 18.65
C TYR A 231 31.62 0.05 18.56
N LYS A 232 32.70 0.44 17.89
CA LYS A 232 33.01 1.83 17.55
C LYS A 232 32.78 2.05 16.07
N TYR A 233 32.22 3.20 15.73
CA TYR A 233 32.07 3.59 14.35
C TYR A 233 33.43 3.79 13.68
N ALA A 234 33.59 3.24 12.49
CA ALA A 234 34.82 3.24 11.70
C ALA A 234 34.67 3.94 10.34
N GLY A 235 33.57 4.67 10.13
CA GLY A 235 33.24 5.35 8.88
C GLY A 235 32.30 4.55 7.98
N TYR A 236 32.23 4.94 6.71
CA TYR A 236 31.41 4.26 5.71
C TYR A 236 32.19 3.99 4.42
N THR A 237 31.64 3.16 3.55
CA THR A 237 32.15 2.95 2.19
C THR A 237 31.00 2.88 1.20
N ALA A 238 31.05 3.74 0.19
CA ALA A 238 30.17 3.65 -0.97
C ALA A 238 30.58 2.44 -1.82
N VAL A 239 29.66 1.51 -2.03
CA VAL A 239 29.86 0.39 -2.95
C VAL A 239 29.37 0.84 -4.32
N LYS A 240 30.20 0.66 -5.35
CA LYS A 240 29.91 1.12 -6.71
C LYS A 240 29.56 -0.03 -7.64
N ASN A 241 28.78 0.28 -8.68
CA ASN A 241 28.58 -0.55 -9.86
C ASN A 241 29.79 -0.43 -10.80
N ASP A 242 29.80 -1.25 -11.87
CA ASP A 242 30.87 -1.24 -12.87
C ASP A 242 30.96 0.08 -13.66
N ASP A 243 29.84 0.81 -13.76
CA ASP A 243 29.75 2.13 -14.39
C ASP A 243 30.18 3.28 -13.46
N GLY A 244 30.49 2.99 -12.19
CA GLY A 244 30.89 3.96 -11.18
C GLY A 244 29.76 4.58 -10.35
N SER A 245 28.49 4.30 -10.68
CA SER A 245 27.34 4.72 -9.87
C SER A 245 27.35 4.03 -8.50
N ILE A 246 26.84 4.70 -7.45
CA ILE A 246 26.80 4.15 -6.10
C ILE A 246 25.57 3.25 -5.97
N LYS A 247 25.79 1.95 -5.70
CA LYS A 247 24.70 0.97 -5.49
C LYS A 247 24.26 0.84 -4.04
N GLY A 248 24.95 1.49 -3.11
CA GLY A 248 24.63 1.47 -1.69
C GLY A 248 25.82 1.82 -0.80
N VAL A 249 25.51 2.12 0.45
CA VAL A 249 26.50 2.53 1.46
C VAL A 249 26.66 1.44 2.52
N ARG A 250 27.91 1.15 2.91
CA ARG A 250 28.28 0.26 4.01
C ARG A 250 28.71 1.06 5.22
N TYR A 251 27.94 1.06 6.30
CA TYR A 251 28.32 1.68 7.58
C TYR A 251 29.15 0.72 8.41
N GLN A 252 30.35 1.13 8.80
CA GLN A 252 31.39 0.25 9.32
C GLN A 252 31.56 0.40 10.83
N PHE A 253 31.67 -0.72 11.52
CA PHE A 253 31.82 -0.78 12.95
C PHE A 253 32.87 -1.83 13.32
N GLU A 254 33.73 -1.52 14.29
CA GLU A 254 34.75 -2.45 14.77
C GLU A 254 34.80 -2.55 16.29
N THR A 255 35.31 -3.68 16.77
CA THR A 255 35.54 -3.93 18.19
C THR A 255 36.92 -4.53 18.44
N ASP A 256 37.48 -4.27 19.62
CA ASP A 256 38.70 -4.92 20.10
C ASP A 256 38.39 -6.23 20.85
N SER A 257 37.11 -6.59 21.01
CA SER A 257 36.68 -7.83 21.64
C SER A 257 37.21 -9.05 20.88
N LYS A 258 37.63 -10.08 21.62
CA LYS A 258 38.09 -11.36 21.05
C LYS A 258 36.95 -12.37 20.90
N ASP A 259 35.78 -12.07 21.48
CA ASP A 259 34.67 -13.01 21.61
C ASP A 259 33.58 -12.80 20.55
N ALA A 260 33.54 -11.63 19.91
CA ALA A 260 32.58 -11.25 18.87
C ALA A 260 33.28 -10.94 17.53
N PRO A 261 32.55 -10.92 16.39
CA PRO A 261 33.13 -10.56 15.09
C PRO A 261 33.83 -9.20 15.13
N LYS A 262 35.10 -9.15 14.75
CA LYS A 262 35.91 -7.93 14.87
C LYS A 262 35.36 -6.76 14.03
N TYR A 263 34.88 -7.06 12.83
CA TYR A 263 34.38 -6.09 11.86
C TYR A 263 32.91 -6.38 11.54
N VAL A 264 32.11 -5.32 11.46
CA VAL A 264 30.68 -5.36 11.11
C VAL A 264 30.39 -4.26 10.09
N GLN A 265 29.56 -4.55 9.09
CA GLN A 265 29.01 -3.56 8.17
C GLN A 265 27.49 -3.69 8.10
N PHE A 266 26.79 -2.55 8.11
CA PHE A 266 25.35 -2.44 7.86
C PHE A 266 25.07 -1.77 6.52
N ASN A 267 23.96 -2.16 5.90
CA ASN A 267 23.38 -1.52 4.73
C ASN A 267 21.87 -1.74 4.74
N ASP A 268 21.12 -0.66 4.93
CA ASP A 268 19.66 -0.60 5.02
C ASP A 268 19.07 0.22 3.88
N HIS A 269 19.80 0.35 2.77
CA HIS A 269 19.45 1.17 1.60
C HIS A 269 19.49 2.70 1.83
N GLY A 270 19.58 3.18 3.07
CA GLY A 270 19.80 4.60 3.37
C GLY A 270 21.27 5.05 3.22
N HIS A 271 21.45 6.35 3.01
CA HIS A 271 22.77 7.01 2.93
C HIS A 271 22.94 8.19 3.89
N GLU A 272 21.96 8.47 4.74
CA GLU A 272 22.01 9.51 5.76
C GLU A 272 21.23 9.10 7.02
N PRO A 273 21.35 9.83 8.15
CA PRO A 273 20.64 9.50 9.37
C PRO A 273 19.13 9.35 9.16
N ALA A 274 18.60 8.23 9.63
CA ALA A 274 17.17 7.92 9.56
C ALA A 274 16.60 7.73 10.96
N GLU A 275 15.35 8.16 11.18
CA GLU A 275 14.67 7.96 12.46
C GLU A 275 14.34 6.48 12.72
N LYS A 276 14.14 5.72 11.64
CA LYS A 276 13.74 4.32 11.67
C LYS A 276 14.49 3.53 10.60
N VAL A 277 14.99 2.37 10.98
CA VAL A 277 15.49 1.35 10.05
C VAL A 277 14.41 0.28 9.92
N GLU A 278 14.06 -0.07 8.69
CA GLU A 278 12.99 -1.05 8.43
C GLU A 278 13.53 -2.46 8.40
N HIS A 279 14.63 -2.65 7.68
CA HIS A 279 15.42 -3.87 7.59
C HIS A 279 16.86 -3.50 7.32
N PHE A 280 17.76 -4.46 7.42
CA PHE A 280 19.12 -4.25 6.95
C PHE A 280 19.77 -5.52 6.47
N HIS A 281 20.84 -5.29 5.72
CA HIS A 281 21.85 -6.26 5.40
C HIS A 281 23.06 -6.11 6.31
N ILE A 282 23.49 -7.22 6.92
CA ILE A 282 24.63 -7.23 7.84
C ILE A 282 25.73 -8.17 7.38
N TYR A 283 26.96 -7.69 7.50
CA TYR A 283 28.19 -8.40 7.13
C TYR A 283 29.10 -8.37 8.33
N PHE A 284 29.69 -9.50 8.71
CA PHE A 284 30.57 -9.53 9.87
C PHE A 284 31.64 -10.61 9.74
N GLY A 285 32.79 -10.36 10.34
CA GLY A 285 33.93 -11.26 10.24
C GLY A 285 35.17 -10.70 10.92
N ASN A 286 36.29 -11.41 10.79
CA ASN A 286 37.54 -11.09 11.50
C ASN A 286 38.69 -10.68 10.58
N GLU A 287 38.49 -10.67 9.26
CA GLU A 287 39.54 -10.39 8.28
C GLU A 287 39.77 -8.89 8.08
N SER A 288 38.83 -8.18 7.46
CA SER A 288 38.87 -6.73 7.24
C SER A 288 37.52 -6.22 6.70
N PHE A 289 37.29 -4.90 6.73
CA PHE A 289 36.14 -4.28 6.06
C PHE A 289 36.12 -4.56 4.55
N ASP A 290 37.28 -4.54 3.88
CA ASP A 290 37.39 -4.86 2.45
C ASP A 290 36.95 -6.29 2.12
N ALA A 291 37.25 -7.25 2.99
CA ALA A 291 36.82 -8.63 2.83
C ALA A 291 35.28 -8.73 2.93
N LEU A 292 34.68 -8.00 3.88
CA LEU A 292 33.23 -7.93 4.04
C LEU A 292 32.54 -7.29 2.82
N THR A 293 33.08 -6.17 2.31
CA THR A 293 32.54 -5.48 1.13
C THR A 293 32.55 -6.38 -0.13
N LYS A 294 33.51 -7.31 -0.22
CA LYS A 294 33.66 -8.28 -1.33
C LYS A 294 32.86 -9.56 -1.12
N SER A 295 32.12 -9.70 -0.02
CA SER A 295 31.32 -10.89 0.25
C SER A 295 30.29 -11.14 -0.85
N LYS A 296 30.05 -12.43 -1.14
CA LYS A 296 29.00 -12.87 -2.06
C LYS A 296 27.66 -13.09 -1.36
N THR A 297 27.66 -13.16 -0.02
CA THR A 297 26.44 -13.23 0.78
C THR A 297 25.90 -11.83 1.01
N ASN A 298 24.58 -11.74 1.18
CA ASN A 298 23.86 -10.53 1.57
C ASN A 298 22.80 -10.90 2.62
N PRO A 299 23.19 -11.25 3.86
CA PRO A 299 22.25 -11.64 4.90
C PRO A 299 21.18 -10.58 5.11
N PHE A 300 19.91 -10.95 5.13
CA PHE A 300 18.78 -10.03 5.31
C PHE A 300 18.19 -10.22 6.71
N PHE A 301 18.05 -9.12 7.44
CA PHE A 301 17.46 -9.08 8.77
C PHE A 301 16.27 -8.12 8.82
N ALA A 302 15.17 -8.61 9.39
CA ALA A 302 13.95 -7.85 9.63
C ALA A 302 13.69 -7.77 11.15
N PRO A 303 12.83 -6.84 11.63
CA PRO A 303 12.51 -6.74 13.04
C PRO A 303 11.97 -8.06 13.59
N GLU A 304 12.45 -8.48 14.76
CA GLU A 304 12.09 -9.77 15.37
C GLU A 304 10.58 -9.94 15.56
N ALA A 305 9.88 -8.83 15.81
CA ALA A 305 8.44 -8.78 16.07
C ALA A 305 7.58 -9.17 14.86
N LEU A 306 8.07 -8.99 13.63
CA LEU A 306 7.27 -9.25 12.42
C LEU A 306 7.01 -10.74 12.24
N ASN A 307 5.79 -11.13 11.92
CA ASN A 307 5.48 -12.51 11.54
C ASN A 307 5.84 -12.78 10.05
N ALA A 308 5.64 -14.02 9.60
CA ALA A 308 6.03 -14.41 8.24
C ALA A 308 5.20 -13.72 7.14
N GLU A 309 3.93 -13.41 7.40
CA GLU A 309 3.06 -12.69 6.46
C GLU A 309 3.48 -11.22 6.35
N GLU A 310 3.78 -10.56 7.47
CA GLU A 310 4.28 -9.18 7.49
C GLU A 310 5.66 -9.05 6.79
N ILE A 311 6.56 -10.03 6.99
CA ILE A 311 7.85 -10.07 6.28
C ILE A 311 7.62 -10.23 4.77
N LEU A 312 6.69 -11.11 4.38
CA LEU A 312 6.36 -11.31 2.98
C LEU A 312 5.79 -10.02 2.38
N GLU A 313 4.86 -9.37 3.05
CA GLU A 313 4.26 -8.10 2.62
C GLU A 313 5.31 -7.01 2.41
N GLN A 314 6.23 -6.84 3.36
CA GLN A 314 7.34 -5.89 3.21
C GLN A 314 8.20 -6.21 2.00
N LEU A 315 8.57 -7.48 1.80
CA LEU A 315 9.38 -7.89 0.65
C LEU A 315 8.65 -7.68 -0.68
N MET A 316 7.32 -7.85 -0.70
CA MET A 316 6.51 -7.65 -1.89
C MET A 316 6.40 -6.15 -2.25
N HIS A 317 6.19 -5.27 -1.27
CA HIS A 317 6.23 -3.82 -1.50
C HIS A 317 7.61 -3.36 -2.01
N HIS A 318 8.70 -3.91 -1.47
CA HIS A 318 10.06 -3.62 -1.97
C HIS A 318 10.35 -4.20 -3.37
N SER A 319 9.55 -5.17 -3.85
CA SER A 319 9.70 -5.73 -5.19
C SER A 319 8.90 -5.00 -6.24
N HIS A 320 7.80 -4.39 -5.83
CA HIS A 320 7.11 -3.44 -6.65
C HIS A 320 8.02 -2.19 -6.75
N GLU A 321 8.53 -1.89 -7.95
CA GLU A 321 8.35 -0.51 -8.41
C GLU A 321 6.82 -0.34 -8.36
N GLU A 322 6.29 0.06 -7.21
CA GLU A 322 4.94 0.56 -7.16
C GLU A 322 5.00 1.75 -8.09
N LYS A 323 4.35 1.60 -9.24
CA LYS A 323 3.96 2.78 -9.97
C LYS A 323 3.06 3.47 -8.97
N ASP A 324 3.53 4.59 -8.42
CA ASP A 324 2.66 5.47 -7.66
C ASP A 324 1.47 5.81 -8.55
N GLU A 325 0.38 5.11 -8.28
CA GLU A 325 -0.94 5.38 -8.83
C GLU A 325 -1.67 6.31 -7.86
N HIS A 326 -0.95 7.27 -7.29
CA HIS A 326 -1.52 8.40 -6.58
C HIS A 326 -2.24 9.28 -7.60
N VAL A 327 -3.57 9.31 -7.53
CA VAL A 327 -4.40 10.15 -8.38
C VAL A 327 -4.81 11.39 -7.58
N TRP A 328 -4.06 12.47 -7.73
CA TRP A 328 -4.52 13.78 -7.28
C TRP A 328 -5.68 14.26 -8.15
N LEU A 329 -6.88 14.25 -7.59
CA LEU A 329 -8.01 14.96 -8.15
C LEU A 329 -7.95 16.41 -7.69
N SER A 330 -7.29 17.25 -8.49
CA SER A 330 -7.48 18.69 -8.39
C SER A 330 -8.96 19.03 -8.55
N LEU A 331 -9.59 19.50 -7.46
CA LEU A 331 -10.97 19.99 -7.42
C LEU A 331 -11.16 21.32 -8.17
#